data_AF-B8GFL5-F1
#
_entry.id   AF-B8GFL5-F1
#
_cell.length_a   1.000
_cell.length_b   1.000
_cell.length_c   1.000
_cell.angle_alpha   90.00
_cell.angle_beta   90.00
_cell.angle_gamma   90.00
#
_symmetry.space_group_name_H-M   'P 1'
#
loop_
_entity.id
_entity.type
_entity.pdbx_description
1 polymer ?
#
loop_
_entity_poly.entity_id
_entity_poly.type
_entity_poly.pdbx_seq_one_letter_code
_entity_poly.pdbx_strand_id
1 'polypeptide(L)'
;MAGMVRIQTRSLGSEVETPDLATLSTWVSERPVGREADLITYKLESSLRPQILAGIDHPSAGGRFYAERVLSSLKGITDRVVQEEVYADPAEVRMDATIITGLYRGGWCALPGLSELGLTDPDHCYRDDDEFVEALTGVYRELMRAMRDAGVGGHLVHCGRDLTESEADGLAGGKTLLFIEHPDPAALRLLLEHQPVIAIPPADLPVLVDLMEEFTVRQVILIDPSSADLTRALGEMDADHLASGGYCSSGDCEGYWKERIAQSTVPAHPRPS
;
A
#
# COMPACT_ATOMS: atom_id res chain seq x y z
N MET A 1 8.94 -19.71 32.00
CA MET A 1 8.21 -18.48 31.62
C MET A 1 8.17 -18.45 30.11
N ALA A 2 6.99 -18.36 29.49
CA ALA A 2 6.90 -18.14 28.05
C ALA A 2 7.54 -16.78 27.73
N GLY A 3 8.47 -16.72 26.78
CA GLY A 3 9.02 -15.45 26.30
C GLY A 3 7.92 -14.62 25.65
N MET A 4 8.12 -13.32 25.49
CA MET A 4 7.27 -12.49 24.61
C MET A 4 7.95 -12.38 23.25
N VAL A 5 7.18 -12.44 22.17
CA VAL A 5 7.63 -12.20 20.81
C VAL A 5 6.96 -10.93 20.30
N ARG A 6 7.76 -10.01 19.75
CA ARG A 6 7.25 -8.85 19.03
C ARG A 6 7.16 -9.21 17.55
N ILE A 7 5.95 -9.20 17.01
CA ILE A 7 5.69 -9.35 15.58
C ILE A 7 6.00 -8.02 14.90
N GLN A 8 6.64 -8.08 13.73
CA GLN A 8 6.95 -6.89 12.95
C GLN A 8 5.66 -6.20 12.49
N THR A 9 5.65 -4.86 12.48
CA THR A 9 4.49 -4.07 12.04
C THR A 9 4.69 -3.48 10.65
N ARG A 10 3.63 -3.45 9.85
CA ARG A 10 3.67 -2.88 8.49
C ARG A 10 2.40 -2.09 8.21
N SER A 11 2.55 -0.87 7.75
CA SER A 11 1.42 -0.08 7.28
C SER A 11 1.10 -0.45 5.83
N LEU A 12 -0.20 -0.58 5.54
CA LEU A 12 -0.74 -0.69 4.19
C LEU A 12 -1.16 0.69 3.63
N GLY A 13 -0.97 1.78 4.39
CA GLY A 13 -1.37 3.14 4.05
C GLY A 13 -2.37 3.73 5.04
N SER A 14 -2.91 4.89 4.70
CA SER A 14 -3.99 5.54 5.47
C SER A 14 -4.85 6.42 4.57
N GLU A 15 -6.14 6.52 4.89
CA GLU A 15 -6.99 7.60 4.40
C GLU A 15 -6.87 8.81 5.31
N VAL A 16 -6.69 9.98 4.70
CA VAL A 16 -6.60 11.25 5.42
C VAL A 16 -7.70 12.15 4.94
N GLU A 17 -8.55 12.57 5.89
CA GLU A 17 -9.60 13.54 5.63
C GLU A 17 -9.03 14.87 5.14
N THR A 18 -9.83 15.60 4.37
CA THR A 18 -9.46 16.95 3.96
C THR A 18 -9.45 17.85 5.20
N PRO A 19 -8.33 18.57 5.47
CA PRO A 19 -8.21 19.39 6.66
C PRO A 19 -9.17 20.58 6.61
N ASP A 20 -9.57 21.05 7.80
CA ASP A 20 -10.21 22.36 7.91
C ASP A 20 -9.22 23.51 7.67
N LEU A 21 -9.75 24.73 7.50
CA LEU A 21 -8.92 25.90 7.19
C LEU A 21 -7.91 26.22 8.31
N ALA A 22 -8.27 25.98 9.56
CA ALA A 22 -7.40 26.27 10.71
C ALA A 22 -6.19 25.32 10.73
N THR A 23 -6.43 24.02 10.49
CA THR A 23 -5.41 22.98 10.38
C THR A 23 -4.49 23.26 9.20
N LEU A 24 -5.07 23.58 8.03
CA LEU A 24 -4.29 23.89 6.83
C LEU A 24 -3.45 25.16 7.02
N SER A 25 -4.03 26.23 7.61
CA SER A 25 -3.30 27.47 7.88
C SER A 25 -2.12 27.24 8.83
N THR A 26 -2.32 26.42 9.86
CA THR A 26 -1.25 26.06 10.81
C THR A 26 -0.15 25.29 10.08
N TRP A 27 -0.53 24.24 9.34
CA TRP A 27 0.42 23.45 8.56
C TRP A 27 1.23 24.30 7.58
N VAL A 28 0.60 25.18 6.80
CA VAL A 28 1.30 26.07 5.86
C VAL A 28 2.29 26.98 6.60
N SER A 29 1.92 27.51 7.77
CA SER A 29 2.77 28.43 8.54
C SER A 29 4.05 27.77 9.08
N GLU A 30 4.02 26.46 9.28
CA GLU A 30 5.15 25.67 9.76
C GLU A 30 6.09 25.21 8.62
N ARG A 31 5.68 25.38 7.35
CA ARG A 31 6.48 24.95 6.21
C ARG A 31 7.61 25.94 5.90
N PRO A 32 8.79 25.44 5.48
CA PRO A 32 9.84 26.30 4.94
C PRO A 32 9.33 27.10 3.73
N VAL A 33 9.61 28.40 3.73
CA VAL A 33 9.27 29.30 2.62
C VAL A 33 9.89 28.80 1.32
N GLY A 34 9.12 28.82 0.24
CA GLY A 34 9.58 28.46 -1.11
C GLY A 34 9.52 26.96 -1.44
N ARG A 35 8.94 26.13 -0.56
CA ARG A 35 8.59 24.75 -0.91
C ARG A 35 7.14 24.67 -1.40
N GLU A 36 6.96 24.26 -2.65
CA GLU A 36 5.66 23.94 -3.20
C GLU A 36 5.02 22.81 -2.38
N ALA A 37 3.71 22.95 -2.18
CA ALA A 37 2.91 21.98 -1.44
C ALA A 37 1.45 22.18 -1.79
N ASP A 38 0.73 21.09 -1.86
CA ASP A 38 -0.70 21.05 -2.13
C ASP A 38 -1.41 20.18 -1.07
N LEU A 39 -2.70 19.96 -1.27
CA LEU A 39 -3.49 19.13 -0.36
C LEU A 39 -3.02 17.67 -0.35
N ILE A 40 -2.50 17.15 -1.45
CA ILE A 40 -1.96 15.78 -1.52
C ILE A 40 -0.68 15.71 -0.67
N THR A 41 0.19 16.71 -0.77
CA THR A 41 1.38 16.86 0.06
C THR A 41 1.02 16.83 1.54
N TYR A 42 0.00 17.59 1.95
CA TYR A 42 -0.52 17.56 3.31
C TYR A 42 -0.97 16.14 3.72
N LYS A 43 -1.77 15.47 2.87
CA LYS A 43 -2.29 14.12 3.15
C LYS A 43 -1.18 13.07 3.23
N LEU A 44 -0.12 13.18 2.43
CA LEU A 44 1.06 12.30 2.53
C LEU A 44 1.77 12.45 3.87
N GLU A 45 2.04 13.67 4.32
CA GLU A 45 2.70 13.88 5.61
C GLU A 45 1.80 13.43 6.77
N SER A 46 0.50 13.74 6.69
CA SER A 46 -0.48 13.39 7.71
C SER A 46 -0.78 11.89 7.78
N SER A 47 -0.68 11.16 6.67
CA SER A 47 -0.79 9.69 6.69
C SER A 47 0.46 9.05 7.30
N LEU A 48 1.64 9.61 7.03
CA LEU A 48 2.91 8.99 7.42
C LEU A 48 3.35 9.32 8.86
N ARG A 49 3.21 10.57 9.30
CA ARG A 49 3.74 11.02 10.62
C ARG A 49 3.18 10.21 11.80
N PRO A 50 1.87 9.91 11.90
CA PRO A 50 1.34 9.10 13.00
C PRO A 50 1.97 7.70 13.08
N GLN A 51 2.27 7.08 11.94
CA GLN A 51 2.91 5.77 11.87
C GLN A 51 4.35 5.81 12.41
N ILE A 52 5.11 6.85 12.04
CA ILE A 52 6.48 7.06 12.52
C ILE A 52 6.46 7.28 14.04
N LEU A 53 5.56 8.12 14.54
CA LEU A 53 5.45 8.43 15.97
C LEU A 53 5.03 7.20 16.79
N ALA A 54 4.15 6.36 16.24
CA ALA A 54 3.76 5.10 16.88
C ALA A 54 4.88 4.04 16.87
N GLY A 55 5.86 4.17 15.96
CA GLY A 55 6.98 3.23 15.84
C GLY A 55 6.69 2.03 14.94
N ILE A 56 5.85 2.20 13.90
CA ILE A 56 5.61 1.18 12.87
C ILE A 56 6.93 0.84 12.17
N ASP A 57 7.24 -0.46 12.04
CA ASP A 57 8.53 -0.93 11.52
C ASP A 57 8.68 -0.67 10.01
N HIS A 58 7.60 -0.85 9.25
CA HIS A 58 7.53 -0.52 7.82
C HIS A 58 6.38 0.46 7.55
N PRO A 59 6.62 1.78 7.71
CA PRO A 59 5.59 2.78 7.46
C PRO A 59 5.39 3.02 5.96
N SER A 60 4.18 3.42 5.59
CA SER A 60 3.79 3.77 4.22
C SER A 60 2.96 5.04 4.21
N ALA A 61 3.37 6.04 3.44
CA ALA A 61 2.54 7.20 3.13
C ALA A 61 1.50 6.84 2.07
N GLY A 62 0.45 7.65 1.92
CA GLY A 62 -0.53 7.47 0.84
C GLY A 62 -1.65 6.49 1.19
N GLY A 63 -2.50 6.25 0.20
CA GLY A 63 -3.78 5.55 0.30
C GLY A 63 -4.57 5.77 -1.00
N ARG A 64 -5.89 5.53 -1.01
CA ARG A 64 -6.70 5.73 -2.21
C ARG A 64 -6.80 7.19 -2.62
N PHE A 65 -6.70 8.14 -1.67
CA PHE A 65 -6.64 9.57 -1.97
C PHE A 65 -5.52 9.95 -2.95
N TYR A 66 -4.47 9.13 -3.08
CA TYR A 66 -3.35 9.39 -3.98
C TYR A 66 -3.72 9.20 -5.46
N ALA A 67 -4.93 8.71 -5.77
CA ALA A 67 -5.48 8.63 -7.12
C ALA A 67 -5.35 9.95 -7.89
N GLU A 68 -5.63 11.07 -7.24
CA GLU A 68 -5.57 12.39 -7.88
C GLU A 68 -4.16 12.74 -8.38
N ARG A 69 -3.12 12.39 -7.60
CA ARG A 69 -1.73 12.60 -8.02
C ARG A 69 -1.34 11.68 -9.16
N VAL A 70 -1.77 10.42 -9.10
CA VAL A 70 -1.49 9.48 -10.18
C VAL A 70 -2.13 10.01 -11.46
N LEU A 71 -3.42 10.36 -11.42
CA LEU A 71 -4.15 10.92 -12.57
C LEU A 71 -3.51 12.20 -13.11
N SER A 72 -3.06 13.14 -12.27
CA SER A 72 -2.38 14.37 -12.74
C SER A 72 -1.04 14.09 -13.44
N SER A 73 -0.41 12.96 -13.08
CA SER A 73 0.85 12.48 -13.63
C SER A 73 0.68 11.62 -14.87
N LEU A 74 -0.55 11.27 -15.26
CA LEU A 74 -0.85 10.62 -16.54
C LEU A 74 -1.18 11.68 -17.59
N LYS A 75 -0.53 11.62 -18.74
CA LYS A 75 -0.83 12.44 -19.92
C LYS A 75 -1.47 11.58 -21.00
N GLY A 76 -2.12 12.23 -21.97
CA GLY A 76 -2.94 11.56 -22.98
C GLY A 76 -4.34 11.16 -22.49
N ILE A 77 -4.74 11.67 -21.31
CA ILE A 77 -6.03 11.39 -20.67
C ILE A 77 -6.75 12.72 -20.38
N THR A 78 -8.04 12.78 -20.69
CA THR A 78 -8.93 13.90 -20.32
C THR A 78 -10.19 13.34 -19.68
N ASP A 79 -10.58 13.84 -18.51
CA ASP A 79 -11.77 13.38 -17.77
C ASP A 79 -11.84 11.84 -17.59
N ARG A 80 -10.67 11.21 -17.34
CA ARG A 80 -10.49 9.75 -17.22
C ARG A 80 -10.75 8.95 -18.51
N VAL A 81 -10.80 9.64 -19.64
CA VAL A 81 -10.92 9.04 -20.98
C VAL A 81 -9.57 9.17 -21.67
N VAL A 82 -9.04 8.06 -22.17
CA VAL A 82 -7.85 8.05 -23.03
C VAL A 82 -8.21 8.77 -24.33
N GLN A 83 -7.34 9.68 -24.75
CA GLN A 83 -7.50 10.46 -25.99
C GLN A 83 -6.36 10.20 -26.99
N GLU A 84 -5.23 9.73 -26.48
CA GLU A 84 -4.02 9.41 -27.24
C GLU A 84 -3.15 8.45 -26.41
N GLU A 85 -1.96 8.11 -26.90
CA GLU A 85 -1.01 7.26 -26.18
C GLU A 85 -0.71 7.83 -24.79
N VAL A 86 -0.87 7.00 -23.76
CA VAL A 86 -0.71 7.42 -22.36
C VAL A 86 0.78 7.42 -22.00
N TYR A 87 1.25 8.50 -21.37
CA TYR A 87 2.62 8.61 -20.90
C TYR A 87 2.71 9.28 -19.52
N ALA A 88 3.83 9.08 -18.82
CA ALA A 88 4.07 9.63 -17.49
C ALA A 88 4.62 11.07 -17.57
N ASP A 89 4.11 11.93 -16.68
CA ASP A 89 4.80 13.12 -16.19
C ASP A 89 5.19 12.91 -14.71
N PRO A 90 6.41 12.43 -14.45
CA PRO A 90 6.83 12.06 -13.10
C PRO A 90 7.24 13.22 -12.19
N ALA A 91 7.03 14.49 -12.58
CA ALA A 91 7.51 15.64 -11.82
C ALA A 91 6.96 15.69 -10.38
N GLU A 92 5.64 15.59 -10.23
CA GLU A 92 4.99 15.72 -8.92
C GLU A 92 5.22 14.50 -8.03
N VAL A 93 5.13 13.28 -8.57
CA VAL A 93 5.40 12.05 -7.79
C VAL A 93 6.84 11.99 -7.27
N ARG A 94 7.81 12.58 -7.97
CA ARG A 94 9.19 12.71 -7.47
C ARG A 94 9.29 13.68 -6.30
N MET A 95 8.54 14.77 -6.33
CA MET A 95 8.49 15.72 -5.22
C MET A 95 7.90 15.04 -3.97
N ASP A 96 6.78 14.34 -4.15
CA ASP A 96 6.12 13.57 -3.10
C ASP A 96 7.06 12.49 -2.51
N ALA A 97 7.77 11.76 -3.36
CA ALA A 97 8.77 10.78 -2.92
C ALA A 97 9.92 11.41 -2.12
N THR A 98 10.34 12.63 -2.47
CA THR A 98 11.36 13.38 -1.73
C THR A 98 10.83 13.78 -0.34
N ILE A 99 9.56 14.14 -0.23
CA ILE A 99 8.89 14.46 1.04
C ILE A 99 8.80 13.20 1.93
N ILE A 100 8.32 12.08 1.38
CA ILE A 100 8.24 10.79 2.07
C ILE A 100 9.61 10.39 2.61
N THR A 101 10.63 10.43 1.75
CA THR A 101 12.01 10.09 2.10
C THR A 101 12.61 11.03 3.14
N GLY A 102 12.24 12.32 3.09
CA GLY A 102 12.65 13.32 4.06
C GLY A 102 12.07 13.08 5.46
N LEU A 103 10.86 12.51 5.55
CA LEU A 103 10.23 12.12 6.81
C LEU A 103 10.73 10.77 7.32
N TYR A 104 10.85 9.78 6.43
CA TYR A 104 11.32 8.44 6.78
C TYR A 104 12.08 7.80 5.61
N ARG A 105 13.38 7.56 5.82
CA ARG A 105 14.25 6.93 4.82
C ARG A 105 13.76 5.53 4.50
N GLY A 106 13.46 5.26 3.23
CA GLY A 106 12.98 3.95 2.79
C GLY A 106 11.50 3.70 3.10
N GLY A 107 10.74 4.74 3.48
CA GLY A 107 9.29 4.66 3.61
C GLY A 107 8.66 4.22 2.29
N TRP A 108 7.54 3.51 2.39
CA TRP A 108 6.78 3.05 1.22
C TRP A 108 5.72 4.08 0.83
N CYS A 109 5.20 3.95 -0.39
CA CYS A 109 4.05 4.71 -0.85
C CYS A 109 2.91 3.78 -1.23
N ALA A 110 1.73 4.01 -0.66
CA ALA A 110 0.48 3.37 -1.02
C ALA A 110 -0.24 4.21 -2.07
N LEU A 111 -0.75 3.54 -3.10
CA LEU A 111 -1.45 4.14 -4.24
C LEU A 111 -2.56 3.20 -4.73
N PRO A 112 -3.60 3.71 -5.41
CA PRO A 112 -4.62 2.87 -6.03
C PRO A 112 -4.08 2.06 -7.21
N GLY A 113 -4.64 0.87 -7.42
CA GLY A 113 -4.47 0.07 -8.63
C GLY A 113 -5.10 0.74 -9.85
N LEU A 114 -4.91 0.14 -11.03
CA LEU A 114 -5.39 0.70 -12.29
C LEU A 114 -6.91 0.73 -12.36
N SER A 115 -7.57 -0.36 -11.97
CA SER A 115 -9.04 -0.43 -12.00
C SER A 115 -9.71 0.62 -11.11
N GLU A 116 -9.04 1.01 -10.03
CA GLU A 116 -9.50 2.04 -9.10
C GLU A 116 -9.41 3.47 -9.66
N LEU A 117 -8.66 3.69 -10.75
CA LEU A 117 -8.60 5.00 -11.40
C LEU A 117 -9.82 5.29 -12.28
N GLY A 118 -10.61 4.27 -12.65
CA GLY A 118 -11.78 4.43 -13.52
C GLY A 118 -11.43 5.03 -14.88
N LEU A 119 -10.29 4.63 -15.45
CA LEU A 119 -9.88 5.03 -16.80
C LEU A 119 -10.62 4.19 -17.85
N THR A 120 -10.94 4.81 -18.98
CA THR A 120 -11.64 4.16 -20.10
C THR A 120 -11.02 4.55 -21.44
N ASP A 121 -11.09 3.65 -22.42
CA ASP A 121 -10.66 3.88 -23.80
C ASP A 121 -11.82 3.61 -24.79
N PRO A 122 -12.87 4.46 -24.80
CA PRO A 122 -14.04 4.28 -25.66
C PRO A 122 -13.73 4.54 -27.14
N ASP A 123 -12.69 5.31 -27.44
CA ASP A 123 -12.28 5.66 -28.80
C ASP A 123 -11.31 4.61 -29.39
N HIS A 124 -11.03 3.53 -28.66
CA HIS A 124 -10.16 2.42 -29.07
C HIS A 124 -8.77 2.91 -29.52
N CYS A 125 -8.15 3.76 -28.71
CA CYS A 125 -6.75 4.14 -28.89
C CYS A 125 -5.84 2.92 -28.81
N TYR A 126 -6.23 1.92 -28.01
CA TYR A 126 -5.64 0.59 -27.93
C TYR A 126 -6.52 -0.45 -28.62
N ARG A 127 -5.90 -1.53 -29.08
CA ARG A 127 -6.55 -2.60 -29.86
C ARG A 127 -7.55 -3.39 -29.03
N ASP A 128 -7.22 -3.63 -27.78
CA ASP A 128 -7.98 -4.43 -26.83
C ASP A 128 -7.64 -4.03 -25.38
N ASP A 129 -8.40 -4.59 -24.43
CA ASP A 129 -8.25 -4.30 -23.00
C ASP A 129 -6.87 -4.72 -22.48
N ASP A 130 -6.25 -5.77 -23.05
CA ASP A 130 -4.92 -6.23 -22.66
C ASP A 130 -3.84 -5.24 -23.07
N GLU A 131 -3.85 -4.75 -24.32
CA GLU A 131 -2.92 -3.70 -24.78
C GLU A 131 -3.10 -2.41 -23.97
N PHE A 132 -4.34 -2.08 -23.60
CA PHE A 132 -4.63 -0.93 -22.73
C PHE A 132 -4.04 -1.10 -21.32
N VAL A 133 -4.27 -2.24 -20.68
CA VAL A 133 -3.71 -2.54 -19.35
C VAL A 133 -2.18 -2.61 -19.40
N GLU A 134 -1.59 -3.21 -20.43
CA GLU A 134 -0.13 -3.25 -20.61
C GLU A 134 0.46 -1.83 -20.72
N ALA A 135 -0.16 -0.95 -21.51
CA ALA A 135 0.27 0.44 -21.63
C ALA A 135 0.20 1.16 -20.28
N LEU A 136 -0.93 1.05 -19.56
CA LEU A 136 -1.11 1.68 -18.26
C LEU A 136 -0.15 1.16 -17.19
N THR A 137 0.07 -0.16 -17.12
CA THR A 137 1.05 -0.76 -16.20
C THR A 137 2.46 -0.28 -16.53
N GLY A 138 2.81 -0.13 -17.81
CA GLY A 138 4.04 0.48 -18.27
C GLY A 138 4.28 1.87 -17.68
N VAL A 139 3.28 2.74 -17.77
CA VAL A 139 3.31 4.11 -17.23
C VAL A 139 3.36 4.11 -15.70
N TYR A 140 2.58 3.26 -15.03
CA TYR A 140 2.62 3.09 -13.57
C TYR A 140 4.00 2.69 -13.06
N ARG A 141 4.66 1.74 -13.74
CA ARG A 141 6.03 1.34 -13.39
C ARG A 141 7.02 2.48 -13.55
N GLU A 142 6.84 3.35 -14.53
CA GLU A 142 7.66 4.56 -14.70
C GLU A 142 7.49 5.52 -13.51
N LEU A 143 6.24 5.81 -13.12
CA LEU A 143 5.95 6.65 -11.95
C LEU A 143 6.55 6.05 -10.67
N MET A 144 6.29 4.77 -10.40
CA MET A 144 6.84 4.07 -9.23
C MET A 144 8.36 4.03 -9.26
N ARG A 145 8.98 3.87 -10.43
CA ARG A 145 10.44 3.93 -10.57
C ARG A 145 10.97 5.32 -10.24
N ALA A 146 10.34 6.37 -10.75
CA ALA A 146 10.73 7.74 -10.45
C ALA A 146 10.67 8.04 -8.94
N MET A 147 9.66 7.50 -8.24
CA MET A 147 9.57 7.60 -6.78
C MET A 147 10.69 6.84 -6.06
N ARG A 148 11.04 5.62 -6.52
CA ARG A 148 12.18 4.86 -5.96
C ARG A 148 13.51 5.56 -6.17
N ASP A 149 13.72 6.13 -7.35
CA ASP A 149 14.93 6.88 -7.69
C ASP A 149 15.05 8.14 -6.80
N ALA A 150 13.93 8.68 -6.31
CA ALA A 150 13.86 9.75 -5.32
C ALA A 150 13.93 9.27 -3.83
N GLY A 151 14.03 7.97 -3.58
CA GLY A 151 14.33 7.39 -2.26
C GLY A 151 13.22 6.57 -1.60
N VAL A 152 12.04 6.46 -2.22
CA VAL A 152 10.95 5.59 -1.72
C VAL A 152 11.38 4.13 -1.75
N GLY A 153 11.11 3.39 -0.66
CA GLY A 153 11.61 2.02 -0.46
C GLY A 153 10.86 0.95 -1.25
N GLY A 154 9.61 1.23 -1.64
CA GLY A 154 8.71 0.31 -2.33
C GLY A 154 7.28 0.86 -2.39
N HIS A 155 6.37 0.10 -2.99
CA HIS A 155 5.00 0.53 -3.27
C HIS A 155 3.98 -0.49 -2.77
N LEU A 156 2.83 0.00 -2.31
CA LEU A 156 1.64 -0.77 -1.97
C LEU A 156 0.53 -0.37 -2.94
N VAL A 157 0.12 -1.28 -3.81
CA VAL A 157 -0.92 -1.00 -4.80
C VAL A 157 -2.23 -1.57 -4.29
N HIS A 158 -3.18 -0.69 -3.96
CA HIS A 158 -4.53 -1.04 -3.53
C HIS A 158 -5.37 -1.40 -4.75
N CYS A 159 -5.39 -2.68 -5.09
CA CYS A 159 -6.12 -3.21 -6.23
C CYS A 159 -7.61 -3.34 -5.93
N GLY A 160 -8.42 -3.19 -6.98
CA GLY A 160 -9.82 -3.57 -6.96
C GLY A 160 -9.99 -5.09 -6.93
N ARG A 161 -11.24 -5.53 -6.73
CA ARG A 161 -11.60 -6.95 -6.79
C ARG A 161 -11.53 -7.54 -8.21
N ASP A 162 -11.49 -6.67 -9.20
CA ASP A 162 -11.43 -6.95 -10.63
C ASP A 162 -9.99 -6.97 -11.17
N LEU A 163 -8.98 -7.11 -10.29
CA LEU A 163 -7.58 -7.27 -10.66
C LEU A 163 -7.45 -8.38 -11.73
N THR A 164 -6.89 -8.02 -12.87
CA THR A 164 -6.64 -8.94 -13.98
C THR A 164 -5.25 -9.56 -13.89
N GLU A 165 -5.04 -10.68 -14.59
CA GLU A 165 -3.71 -11.30 -14.73
C GLU A 165 -2.73 -10.32 -15.38
N SER A 166 -3.12 -9.63 -16.45
CA SER A 166 -2.33 -8.60 -17.14
C SER A 166 -1.90 -7.45 -16.21
N GLU A 167 -2.79 -6.99 -15.30
CA GLU A 167 -2.43 -5.97 -14.31
C GLU A 167 -1.48 -6.53 -13.24
N ALA A 168 -1.74 -7.75 -12.74
CA ALA A 168 -0.91 -8.40 -11.75
C ALA A 168 0.52 -8.65 -12.27
N ASP A 169 0.65 -9.20 -13.47
CA ASP A 169 1.92 -9.41 -14.18
C ASP A 169 2.67 -8.09 -14.40
N GLY A 170 1.96 -7.04 -14.80
CA GLY A 170 2.54 -5.74 -15.07
C GLY A 170 3.05 -5.02 -13.82
N LEU A 171 2.39 -5.17 -12.67
CA LEU A 171 2.67 -4.36 -11.47
C LEU A 171 3.44 -5.11 -10.38
N ALA A 172 3.28 -6.43 -10.27
CA ALA A 172 3.94 -7.22 -9.23
C ALA A 172 5.47 -7.16 -9.38
N GLY A 173 6.17 -7.24 -8.24
CA GLY A 173 7.63 -7.31 -8.25
C GLY A 173 8.25 -7.09 -6.88
N GLY A 174 9.58 -7.26 -6.77
CA GLY A 174 10.26 -7.25 -5.46
C GLY A 174 10.16 -5.94 -4.66
N LYS A 175 9.67 -4.85 -5.27
CA LYS A 175 9.50 -3.52 -4.66
C LYS A 175 8.05 -3.01 -4.75
N THR A 176 7.12 -3.90 -5.06
CA THR A 176 5.68 -3.61 -5.15
C THR A 176 4.93 -4.74 -4.45
N LEU A 177 3.95 -4.39 -3.61
CA LEU A 177 3.02 -5.35 -3.04
C LEU A 177 1.62 -5.00 -3.54
N LEU A 178 0.99 -5.93 -4.25
CA LEU A 178 -0.42 -5.83 -4.62
C LEU A 178 -1.26 -6.22 -3.41
N PHE A 179 -2.30 -5.44 -3.16
CA PHE A 179 -3.14 -5.57 -1.98
C PHE A 179 -4.61 -5.42 -2.35
N ILE A 180 -5.40 -6.43 -2.00
CA ILE A 180 -6.86 -6.41 -2.05
C ILE A 180 -7.35 -6.55 -0.61
N GLU A 181 -8.22 -5.65 -0.16
CA GLU A 181 -8.64 -5.57 1.24
C GLU A 181 -9.38 -6.83 1.72
N HIS A 182 -10.23 -7.37 0.84
CA HIS A 182 -11.02 -8.57 1.08
C HIS A 182 -10.97 -9.47 -0.17
N PRO A 183 -9.86 -10.21 -0.38
CA PRO A 183 -9.72 -11.08 -1.53
C PRO A 183 -10.65 -12.28 -1.36
N ASP A 184 -11.34 -12.66 -2.44
CA ASP A 184 -11.94 -13.99 -2.51
C ASP A 184 -10.88 -15.05 -2.87
N PRO A 185 -11.19 -16.36 -2.79
CA PRO A 185 -10.19 -17.40 -3.04
C PRO A 185 -9.53 -17.33 -4.43
N ALA A 186 -10.23 -16.81 -5.44
CA ALA A 186 -9.66 -16.66 -6.78
C ALA A 186 -8.65 -15.50 -6.81
N ALA A 187 -9.01 -14.35 -6.24
CA ALA A 187 -8.10 -13.22 -6.08
C ALA A 187 -6.87 -13.57 -5.23
N LEU A 188 -7.05 -14.36 -4.16
CA LEU A 188 -5.94 -14.82 -3.31
C LEU A 188 -4.95 -15.70 -4.09
N ARG A 189 -5.44 -16.64 -4.91
CA ARG A 189 -4.59 -17.46 -5.80
C ARG A 189 -3.84 -16.59 -6.81
N LEU A 190 -4.53 -15.66 -7.46
CA LEU A 190 -3.92 -14.73 -8.41
C LEU A 190 -2.78 -13.93 -7.75
N LEU A 191 -2.99 -13.40 -6.54
CA LEU A 191 -1.94 -12.71 -5.81
C LEU A 191 -0.75 -13.65 -5.51
N LEU A 192 -1.00 -14.87 -5.05
CA LEU A 192 0.06 -15.83 -4.70
C LEU A 192 0.87 -16.34 -5.91
N GLU A 193 0.30 -16.32 -7.11
CA GLU A 193 1.01 -16.60 -8.36
C GLU A 193 2.08 -15.54 -8.67
N HIS A 194 1.82 -14.28 -8.28
CA HIS A 194 2.63 -13.13 -8.67
C HIS A 194 3.52 -12.58 -7.54
N GLN A 195 3.19 -12.86 -6.28
CA GLN A 195 3.95 -12.37 -5.12
C GLN A 195 4.03 -13.38 -3.96
N PRO A 196 5.21 -13.52 -3.32
CA PRO A 196 5.37 -14.41 -2.17
C PRO A 196 5.00 -13.74 -0.84
N VAL A 197 4.49 -12.50 -0.86
CA VAL A 197 4.06 -11.77 0.33
C VAL A 197 2.57 -11.48 0.15
N ILE A 198 1.77 -11.72 1.17
CA ILE A 198 0.32 -11.57 1.10
C ILE A 198 -0.20 -10.83 2.32
N ALA A 199 -1.15 -9.93 2.13
CA ALA A 199 -1.90 -9.29 3.20
C ALA A 199 -3.32 -9.81 3.22
N ILE A 200 -3.78 -10.33 4.36
CA ILE A 200 -5.12 -10.92 4.51
C ILE A 200 -5.73 -10.60 5.88
N PRO A 201 -7.07 -10.54 5.98
CA PRO A 201 -7.76 -10.59 7.27
C PRO A 201 -7.43 -11.89 8.04
N PRO A 202 -7.43 -11.88 9.39
CA PRO A 202 -7.24 -13.08 10.20
C PRO A 202 -8.22 -14.22 9.92
N ALA A 203 -9.42 -13.88 9.44
CA ALA A 203 -10.46 -14.85 9.09
C ALA A 203 -10.07 -15.73 7.91
N ASP A 204 -9.21 -15.25 7.01
CA ASP A 204 -8.81 -15.94 5.78
C ASP A 204 -7.52 -16.77 5.97
N LEU A 205 -6.93 -16.72 7.16
CA LEU A 205 -5.73 -17.50 7.49
C LEU A 205 -5.88 -19.01 7.22
N PRO A 206 -6.99 -19.69 7.57
CA PRO A 206 -7.16 -21.11 7.27
C PRO A 206 -7.11 -21.39 5.76
N VAL A 207 -7.74 -20.54 4.94
CA VAL A 207 -7.73 -20.68 3.48
C VAL A 207 -6.31 -20.49 2.94
N LEU A 208 -5.55 -19.53 3.49
CA LEU A 208 -4.17 -19.33 3.11
C LEU A 208 -3.29 -20.54 3.47
N VAL A 209 -3.48 -21.14 4.65
CA VAL A 209 -2.71 -22.32 5.08
C VAL A 209 -2.91 -23.49 4.11
N ASP A 210 -4.14 -23.72 3.65
CA ASP A 210 -4.42 -24.74 2.61
C ASP A 210 -3.67 -24.41 1.30
N LEU A 211 -3.64 -23.14 0.90
CA LEU A 211 -2.94 -22.69 -0.31
C LEU A 211 -1.41 -22.72 -0.20
N MET A 212 -0.84 -22.72 1.01
CA MET A 212 0.60 -22.81 1.22
C MET A 212 1.18 -24.17 0.80
N GLU A 213 0.35 -25.18 0.56
CA GLU A 213 0.77 -26.44 -0.06
C GLU A 213 1.09 -26.28 -1.56
N GLU A 214 0.43 -25.33 -2.23
CA GLU A 214 0.56 -25.08 -3.66
C GLU A 214 1.51 -23.91 -3.97
N PHE A 215 1.55 -22.90 -3.10
CA PHE A 215 2.24 -21.63 -3.34
C PHE A 215 3.36 -21.36 -2.33
N THR A 216 4.42 -20.70 -2.79
CA THR A 216 5.50 -20.25 -1.90
C THR A 216 5.10 -18.94 -1.20
N VAL A 217 4.77 -19.03 0.08
CA VAL A 217 4.48 -17.87 0.94
C VAL A 217 5.68 -17.54 1.80
N ARG A 218 6.33 -16.41 1.51
CA ARG A 218 7.47 -15.89 2.28
C ARG A 218 7.02 -15.08 3.48
N GLN A 219 5.94 -14.30 3.39
CA GLN A 219 5.46 -13.50 4.52
C GLN A 219 3.95 -13.28 4.45
N VAL A 220 3.29 -13.42 5.59
CA VAL A 220 1.86 -13.12 5.79
C VAL A 220 1.73 -11.87 6.63
N ILE A 221 1.01 -10.88 6.11
CA ILE A 221 0.63 -9.66 6.81
C ILE A 221 -0.82 -9.83 7.24
N LEU A 222 -1.07 -10.11 8.52
CA LEU A 222 -2.44 -10.14 9.01
C LEU A 222 -2.94 -8.71 9.20
N ILE A 223 -4.10 -8.39 8.64
CA ILE A 223 -4.69 -7.05 8.66
C ILE A 223 -5.51 -6.90 9.94
N ASP A 224 -5.22 -5.85 10.71
CA ASP A 224 -5.91 -5.55 11.96
C ASP A 224 -6.04 -6.75 12.94
N PRO A 225 -4.99 -7.57 13.15
CA PRO A 225 -5.10 -8.75 13.96
C PRO A 225 -5.20 -8.37 15.43
N SER A 226 -5.98 -9.12 16.21
CA SER A 226 -5.87 -9.10 17.66
C SER A 226 -4.63 -9.89 18.11
N SER A 227 -4.22 -9.73 19.38
CA SER A 227 -3.18 -10.58 19.97
C SER A 227 -3.53 -12.07 19.96
N ALA A 228 -4.82 -12.42 19.99
CA ALA A 228 -5.27 -13.80 19.88
C ALA A 228 -5.09 -14.36 18.45
N ASP A 229 -5.30 -13.52 17.43
CA ASP A 229 -5.10 -13.90 16.04
C ASP A 229 -3.62 -14.10 15.72
N LEU A 230 -2.75 -13.21 16.20
CA LEU A 230 -1.30 -13.38 16.08
C LEU A 230 -0.81 -14.64 16.80
N THR A 231 -1.35 -14.93 17.99
CA THR A 231 -1.00 -16.16 18.72
C THR A 231 -1.44 -17.41 17.95
N ARG A 232 -2.60 -17.37 17.29
CA ARG A 232 -3.08 -18.46 16.42
C ARG A 232 -2.17 -18.65 15.22
N ALA A 233 -1.80 -17.56 14.54
CA ALA A 233 -0.92 -17.60 13.38
C ALA A 233 0.47 -18.13 13.72
N LEU A 234 0.99 -17.83 14.91
CA LEU A 234 2.25 -18.42 15.42
C LEU A 234 2.19 -19.93 15.67
N GLY A 235 1.00 -20.53 15.67
CA GLY A 235 0.83 -21.99 15.67
C GLY A 235 1.01 -22.59 14.28
N GLU A 236 0.82 -21.81 13.22
CA GLU A 236 0.86 -22.25 11.82
C GLU A 236 2.19 -21.88 11.13
N MET A 237 2.83 -20.79 11.54
CA MET A 237 4.07 -20.28 10.92
C MET A 237 5.00 -19.59 11.93
N ASP A 238 6.28 -19.49 11.56
CA ASP A 238 7.28 -18.79 12.37
C ASP A 238 7.07 -17.26 12.39
N ALA A 239 7.55 -16.61 13.45
CA ALA A 239 7.34 -15.18 13.68
C ALA A 239 8.00 -14.26 12.63
N ASP A 240 9.05 -14.71 11.94
CA ASP A 240 9.72 -13.97 10.86
C ASP A 240 8.95 -14.03 9.52
N HIS A 241 8.08 -15.02 9.37
CA HIS A 241 7.11 -15.13 8.28
C HIS A 241 5.81 -14.34 8.56
N LEU A 242 5.65 -13.74 9.74
CA LEU A 242 4.44 -13.03 10.14
C LEU A 242 4.67 -11.53 10.34
N ALA A 243 3.72 -10.72 9.90
CA ALA A 243 3.65 -9.29 10.19
C ALA A 243 2.24 -8.89 10.65
N SER A 244 2.17 -7.91 11.55
CA SER A 244 0.94 -7.24 11.96
C SER A 244 0.74 -6.01 11.08
N GLY A 245 -0.25 -6.10 10.20
CA GLY A 245 -0.63 -5.09 9.24
C GLY A 245 -1.76 -4.19 9.72
N GLY A 246 -1.96 -3.09 9.01
CA GLY A 246 -3.11 -2.22 9.19
C GLY A 246 -3.29 -1.23 8.04
N TYR A 247 -4.52 -0.76 7.86
CA TYR A 247 -4.89 0.35 7.00
C TYR A 247 -5.77 1.32 7.79
N CYS A 248 -5.24 2.51 8.12
CA CYS A 248 -6.04 3.48 8.86
C CYS A 248 -7.06 4.15 7.92
N SER A 249 -8.34 3.83 8.05
CA SER A 249 -9.44 4.51 7.34
C SER A 249 -10.22 5.49 8.22
N SER A 250 -9.85 5.63 9.50
CA SER A 250 -10.56 6.45 10.48
C SER A 250 -9.90 7.83 10.65
N GLY A 251 -10.67 8.80 11.17
CA GLY A 251 -10.15 10.14 11.50
C GLY A 251 -9.12 10.18 12.64
N ASP A 252 -8.93 9.09 13.41
CA ASP A 252 -7.93 8.98 14.49
C ASP A 252 -6.84 7.96 14.15
N CYS A 253 -6.00 8.29 13.17
CA CYS A 253 -4.88 7.43 12.81
C CYS A 253 -3.81 7.34 13.92
N GLU A 254 -3.67 8.35 14.78
CA GLU A 254 -2.69 8.29 15.86
C GLU A 254 -3.06 7.22 16.89
N GLY A 255 -4.31 7.21 17.35
CA GLY A 255 -4.83 6.16 18.25
C GLY A 255 -4.75 4.78 17.61
N TYR A 256 -5.18 4.68 16.35
CA TYR A 256 -5.17 3.43 15.58
C TYR A 256 -3.77 2.78 15.53
N TRP A 257 -2.73 3.53 15.12
CA TRP A 257 -1.38 2.95 15.01
C TRP A 257 -0.76 2.58 16.35
N LYS A 258 -1.03 3.34 17.42
CA LYS A 258 -0.60 2.99 18.78
C LYS A 258 -1.22 1.68 19.25
N GLU A 259 -2.50 1.46 18.94
CA GLU A 259 -3.18 0.21 19.25
C GLU A 259 -2.57 -0.98 18.50
N ARG A 260 -2.28 -0.83 17.20
CA ARG A 260 -1.63 -1.88 16.39
C ARG A 260 -0.29 -2.31 16.98
N ILE A 261 0.54 -1.34 17.39
CA ILE A 261 1.83 -1.62 18.04
C ILE A 261 1.62 -2.37 19.36
N ALA A 262 0.67 -1.95 20.19
CA ALA A 262 0.38 -2.61 21.45
C ALA A 262 -0.06 -4.07 21.26
N GLN A 263 -0.82 -4.36 20.20
CA GLN A 263 -1.31 -5.71 19.89
C GLN A 263 -0.26 -6.63 19.26
N SER A 264 0.81 -6.06 18.67
CA SER A 264 1.88 -6.79 17.98
C SER A 264 2.80 -7.63 18.88
N THR A 265 2.72 -7.48 20.20
CA THR A 265 3.55 -8.23 21.16
C THR A 265 2.74 -9.32 21.84
N VAL A 266 3.07 -10.57 21.57
CA VAL A 266 2.31 -11.76 22.02
C VAL A 266 3.20 -12.78 22.73
N PRO A 267 2.62 -13.69 23.54
CA PRO A 267 3.39 -14.78 24.12
C PRO A 267 4.04 -15.66 23.04
N ALA A 268 5.28 -16.08 23.26
CA ALA A 268 5.97 -17.04 22.40
C ALA A 268 5.19 -18.36 22.41
N HIS A 269 4.89 -18.89 21.22
CA HIS A 269 4.35 -20.24 21.11
C HIS A 269 5.43 -21.25 21.54
N PRO A 270 5.16 -22.18 22.48
CA PRO A 270 6.10 -23.25 22.77
C PRO A 270 6.20 -24.13 21.54
N ARG A 271 7.39 -24.21 20.91
CA ARG A 271 7.60 -25.14 19.80
C ARG A 271 7.25 -26.56 20.26
N PRO A 272 6.43 -27.33 19.50
CA PRO A 272 6.28 -28.74 19.79
C PRO A 272 7.66 -29.41 19.64
N SER A 273 8.06 -30.10 20.71
CA SER A 273 9.29 -30.89 20.81
C SER A 273 9.26 -32.15 19.98
#